data_AF-A0A382HYW7-F1
#
_entry.id   AF-A0A382HYW7-F1
#
_cell.length_a   1.000
_cell.length_b   1.000
_cell.length_c   1.000
_cell.angle_alpha   90.00
_cell.angle_beta   90.00
_cell.angle_gamma   90.00
#
_symmetry.space_group_name_H-M   'P 1'
#
loop_
_entity.id
_entity.type
_entity.pdbx_description
1 polymer ?
#
loop_
_entity_poly.entity_id
_entity_poly.type
_entity_poly.pdbx_seq_one_letter_code
_entity_poly.pdbx_strand_id
1 'polypeptide(L)'
;VTDKVRITLLPLNQSFEVEKESQLHDILFTYGVEFPCGGHARCRGCRIRIREGHLSVTAPQKQILNDTEIKDGWRLACQGLVQDDLTIELDQWKSDVLSDDSDFHFTPMDGLGVAIDLGTTTLAAQLVNRETGEVLAVETAINPQARFGGDIMTRIDTASRLKKQEEMQQLI
;
A
#
# COMPACT_ATOMS: atom_id res chain seq x y z
N VAL A 1 18.22 -34.05 -1.60
CA VAL A 1 17.27 -33.61 -0.57
C VAL A 1 16.48 -32.50 -1.21
N THR A 2 15.16 -32.61 -1.30
CA THR A 2 14.33 -31.57 -1.94
C THR A 2 14.43 -30.29 -1.13
N ASP A 3 15.05 -29.26 -1.72
CA ASP A 3 15.29 -27.95 -1.10
C ASP A 3 14.06 -27.04 -1.20
N LYS A 4 12.89 -27.64 -1.45
CA LYS A 4 11.63 -26.95 -1.63
C LYS A 4 10.74 -27.11 -0.42
N VAL A 5 9.98 -26.08 -0.13
CA VAL A 5 8.93 -26.05 0.90
C VAL A 5 7.65 -25.52 0.31
N ARG A 6 6.53 -25.87 0.95
CA ARG A 6 5.19 -25.50 0.53
C ARG A 6 4.71 -24.26 1.27
N ILE A 7 4.24 -23.28 0.52
CA ILE A 7 3.52 -22.13 1.05
C ILE A 7 2.05 -22.24 0.66
N THR A 8 1.16 -22.03 1.63
CA THR A 8 -0.29 -21.96 1.44
C THR A 8 -0.79 -20.58 1.85
N LEU A 9 -1.54 -19.91 0.96
CA LEU A 9 -2.12 -18.59 1.19
C LEU A 9 -3.61 -18.68 1.51
N LEU A 10 -4.03 -18.03 2.59
CA LEU A 10 -5.43 -17.88 3.01
C LEU A 10 -5.86 -16.40 2.89
N PRO A 11 -7.13 -16.12 2.51
CA PRO A 11 -8.24 -17.06 2.28
C PRO A 11 -8.27 -17.69 0.88
N LEU A 12 -7.30 -17.37 0.02
CA LEU A 12 -7.21 -17.87 -1.35
C LEU A 12 -7.27 -19.40 -1.49
N ASN A 13 -6.81 -20.12 -0.47
CA ASN A 13 -6.62 -21.56 -0.49
C ASN A 13 -5.70 -22.02 -1.64
N GLN A 14 -4.70 -21.18 -1.97
CA GLN A 14 -3.72 -21.46 -3.01
C GLN A 14 -2.41 -21.93 -2.38
N SER A 15 -1.87 -23.04 -2.86
CA SER A 15 -0.58 -23.57 -2.43
C SER A 15 0.41 -23.65 -3.58
N PHE A 16 1.68 -23.39 -3.30
CA PHE A 16 2.78 -23.50 -4.26
C PHE A 16 4.08 -23.87 -3.55
N GLU A 17 5.07 -24.34 -4.32
CA GLU A 17 6.39 -24.70 -3.81
C GLU A 17 7.41 -23.61 -4.10
N VAL A 18 8.24 -23.30 -3.11
CA VAL A 18 9.35 -22.35 -3.22
C VAL A 18 10.63 -22.98 -2.72
N GLU A 19 11.78 -22.48 -3.20
CA GLU A 19 13.08 -22.88 -2.67
C GLU A 19 13.23 -22.37 -1.22
N LYS A 20 13.88 -23.15 -0.37
CA LYS A 20 14.30 -22.70 0.95
C LYS A 20 15.21 -21.48 0.84
N GLU A 21 15.21 -20.68 1.89
CA GLU A 21 15.91 -19.40 1.98
C GLU A 21 15.40 -18.34 0.98
N SER A 22 14.24 -18.56 0.35
CA SER A 22 13.56 -17.54 -0.44
C SER A 22 13.01 -16.43 0.46
N GLN A 23 13.04 -15.19 -0.03
CA GLN A 23 12.45 -14.04 0.64
C GLN A 23 10.93 -14.05 0.47
N LEU A 24 10.17 -13.95 1.57
CA LEU A 24 8.71 -13.80 1.49
C LEU A 24 8.28 -12.53 0.75
N HIS A 25 9.14 -11.52 0.72
CA HIS A 25 8.94 -10.31 -0.06
C HIS A 25 8.66 -10.62 -1.54
N ASP A 26 9.60 -11.29 -2.22
CA ASP A 26 9.51 -11.53 -3.67
C ASP A 26 8.32 -12.44 -4.02
N ILE A 27 8.05 -13.41 -3.14
CA ILE A 27 6.94 -14.34 -3.29
C ILE A 27 5.61 -13.60 -3.17
N LEU A 28 5.37 -12.92 -2.04
CA LEU A 28 4.06 -12.36 -1.72
C LEU A 28 3.72 -11.11 -2.54
N PHE A 29 4.71 -10.43 -3.12
CA PHE A 29 4.48 -9.34 -4.06
C PHE A 29 3.68 -9.81 -5.28
N THR A 30 3.96 -11.02 -5.79
CA THR A 30 3.21 -11.60 -6.92
C THR A 30 1.76 -11.95 -6.57
N TYR A 31 1.43 -11.99 -5.27
CA TYR A 31 0.11 -12.24 -4.72
C TYR A 31 -0.57 -10.98 -4.17
N GLY A 32 -0.06 -9.79 -4.55
CA GLY A 32 -0.69 -8.51 -4.25
C GLY A 32 -0.39 -7.95 -2.85
N VAL A 33 0.55 -8.52 -2.10
CA VAL A 33 1.01 -7.90 -0.84
C VAL A 33 1.88 -6.69 -1.17
N GLU A 34 1.55 -5.54 -0.58
CA GLU A 34 2.29 -4.31 -0.81
C GLU A 34 3.42 -4.10 0.20
N PHE A 35 4.53 -3.52 -0.28
CA PHE A 35 5.73 -3.26 0.50
C PHE A 35 6.09 -1.77 0.48
N PRO A 36 5.24 -0.88 1.04
CA PRO A 36 5.40 0.57 0.84
C PRO A 36 6.67 1.15 1.46
N CYS A 37 7.28 0.47 2.44
CA CYS A 37 8.58 0.86 3.00
C CYS A 37 9.79 0.17 2.36
N GLY A 38 9.61 -0.63 1.31
CA GLY A 38 10.70 -1.32 0.59
C GLY A 38 11.52 -2.29 1.45
N GLY A 39 10.93 -2.89 2.49
CA GLY A 39 11.63 -3.90 3.31
C GLY A 39 12.29 -3.40 4.59
N HIS A 40 12.11 -2.14 4.96
CA HIS A 40 12.82 -1.58 6.12
C HIS A 40 12.16 -1.80 7.47
N ALA A 41 11.06 -2.57 7.53
CA ALA A 41 10.23 -2.75 8.71
C ALA A 41 9.94 -1.40 9.39
N ARG A 42 9.03 -0.60 8.82
CA ARG A 42 8.60 0.69 9.43
C ARG A 42 7.11 1.00 9.25
N CYS A 43 6.49 0.54 8.17
CA CYS A 43 5.12 0.92 7.80
C CYS A 43 4.02 -0.04 8.26
N ARG A 44 4.36 -1.27 8.71
CA ARG A 44 3.40 -2.37 8.96
C ARG A 44 2.55 -2.82 7.75
N GLY A 45 2.71 -2.24 6.56
CA GLY A 45 1.90 -2.58 5.37
C GLY A 45 1.98 -4.05 4.97
N CYS A 46 3.17 -4.63 4.94
CA CYS A 46 3.40 -6.04 4.59
C CYS A 46 3.04 -7.06 5.70
N ARG A 47 2.07 -6.74 6.58
CA ARG A 47 1.73 -7.58 7.73
C ARG A 47 1.01 -8.85 7.26
N ILE A 48 1.49 -9.98 7.74
CA ILE A 48 0.93 -11.31 7.48
C ILE A 48 0.74 -12.07 8.78
N ARG A 49 -0.17 -13.04 8.80
CA ARG A 49 -0.37 -13.91 9.95
C ARG A 49 -0.01 -15.34 9.62
N ILE A 50 0.89 -15.92 10.40
CA ILE A 50 1.25 -17.34 10.28
C ILE A 50 0.19 -18.15 11.01
N ARG A 51 -0.52 -19.01 10.27
CA ARG A 51 -1.51 -19.95 10.81
C ARG A 51 -0.88 -21.29 11.15
N GLU A 52 0.04 -21.77 10.31
CA GLU A 52 0.80 -22.99 10.51
C GLU A 52 2.24 -22.79 10.02
N GLY A 53 3.17 -23.55 10.60
CA GLY A 53 4.60 -23.42 10.33
C GLY A 53 5.31 -22.39 11.21
N HIS A 54 6.60 -22.19 10.98
CA HIS A 54 7.44 -21.30 11.77
C HIS A 54 8.14 -20.26 10.89
N LEU A 55 7.96 -18.98 11.24
CA LEU A 55 8.73 -17.88 10.67
C LEU A 55 9.42 -17.10 11.78
N SER A 56 10.75 -17.01 11.66
CA SER A 56 11.62 -16.33 12.61
C SER A 56 11.26 -14.85 12.77
N VAL A 57 11.34 -14.35 14.01
CA VAL A 57 11.09 -12.93 14.33
C VAL A 57 12.42 -12.19 14.40
N THR A 58 12.57 -11.18 13.56
CA THR A 58 13.78 -10.34 13.53
C THR A 58 13.71 -9.21 14.59
N ALA A 59 14.85 -8.66 14.99
CA ALA A 59 14.90 -7.55 15.94
C ALA A 59 14.11 -6.29 15.47
N PRO A 60 14.17 -5.88 14.19
CA PRO A 60 13.33 -4.80 13.68
C PRO A 60 11.82 -5.05 13.83
N GLN A 61 11.37 -6.31 13.66
CA GLN A 61 9.95 -6.65 13.85
C GLN A 61 9.50 -6.42 15.29
N LYS A 62 10.32 -6.73 16.29
CA LYS A 62 9.99 -6.55 17.72
C LYS A 62 9.86 -5.08 18.13
N GLN A 63 10.41 -4.16 17.35
CA GLN A 63 10.25 -2.72 17.61
C GLN A 63 8.90 -2.19 17.11
N ILE A 64 8.21 -2.96 16.27
CA ILE A 64 7.00 -2.55 15.55
C ILE A 64 5.80 -3.38 15.96
N LEU A 65 5.95 -4.69 16.04
CA LEU A 65 4.92 -5.60 16.51
C LEU A 65 5.12 -5.79 18.01
N ASN A 66 4.04 -5.70 18.77
CA ASN A 66 4.08 -6.00 20.19
C ASN A 66 4.10 -7.53 20.44
N ASP A 67 4.41 -7.93 21.68
CA ASP A 67 4.52 -9.34 22.04
C ASP A 67 3.22 -10.12 21.83
N THR A 68 2.06 -9.49 22.02
CA THR A 68 0.75 -10.11 21.78
C THR A 68 0.55 -10.40 20.30
N GLU A 69 0.84 -9.43 19.43
CA GLU A 69 0.75 -9.59 17.99
C GLU A 69 1.66 -10.73 17.50
N ILE A 70 2.91 -10.77 17.98
CA ILE A 70 3.86 -11.84 17.64
C ILE A 70 3.35 -13.21 18.09
N LYS A 71 2.79 -13.30 19.31
CA LYS A 71 2.18 -14.53 19.85
C LYS A 71 0.96 -14.96 19.04
N ASP A 72 0.18 -14.02 18.57
CA ASP A 72 -0.99 -14.26 17.72
C ASP A 72 -0.64 -14.68 16.29
N GLY A 73 0.65 -14.79 15.96
CA GLY A 73 1.17 -15.24 14.68
C GLY A 73 1.49 -14.11 13.69
N TRP A 74 1.37 -12.85 14.09
CA TRP A 74 1.68 -11.72 13.19
C TRP A 74 3.17 -11.59 12.92
N ARG A 75 3.51 -11.35 11.65
CA ARG A 75 4.87 -11.15 11.15
C ARG A 75 4.87 -10.04 10.09
N LEU A 76 6.05 -9.48 9.82
CA LEU A 76 6.26 -8.59 8.67
C LEU A 76 6.87 -9.41 7.53
N ALA A 77 6.12 -9.61 6.44
CA ALA A 77 6.56 -10.38 5.28
C ALA A 77 7.91 -9.89 4.73
N CYS A 78 8.14 -8.58 4.78
CA CYS A 78 9.36 -7.96 4.27
C CYS A 78 10.65 -8.28 5.04
N GLN A 79 10.53 -9.00 6.15
CA GLN A 79 11.64 -9.49 6.97
C GLN A 79 11.63 -11.02 7.08
N GLY A 80 10.78 -11.68 6.31
CA GLY A 80 10.55 -13.12 6.39
C GLY A 80 11.43 -13.90 5.42
N LEU A 81 12.18 -14.86 5.96
CA LEU A 81 12.96 -15.83 5.22
C LEU A 81 12.31 -17.20 5.35
N VAL A 82 12.03 -17.85 4.22
CA VAL A 82 11.31 -19.12 4.19
C VAL A 82 12.25 -20.29 4.50
N GLN A 83 11.97 -21.08 5.53
CA GLN A 83 12.80 -22.23 5.91
C GLN A 83 12.04 -23.57 5.92
N ASP A 84 10.76 -23.50 6.28
CA ASP A 84 9.85 -24.63 6.42
C ASP A 84 8.53 -24.33 5.70
N ASP A 85 7.63 -25.31 5.67
CA ASP A 85 6.29 -25.13 5.14
C ASP A 85 5.52 -24.08 5.96
N LEU A 86 4.79 -23.20 5.27
CA LEU A 86 4.07 -22.09 5.89
C LEU A 86 2.63 -22.03 5.39
N THR A 87 1.68 -21.89 6.32
CA THR A 87 0.31 -21.46 6.03
C THR A 87 0.17 -20.01 6.47
N ILE A 88 0.01 -19.11 5.51
CA ILE A 88 0.00 -17.66 5.69
C ILE A 88 -1.37 -17.12 5.38
N GLU A 89 -1.97 -16.44 6.35
CA GLU A 89 -3.16 -15.61 6.13
C GLU A 89 -2.73 -14.19 5.78
N LEU A 90 -3.30 -13.70 4.69
CA LEU A 90 -3.04 -12.37 4.17
C LEU A 90 -4.15 -11.43 4.62
N ASP A 91 -3.78 -10.44 5.43
CA ASP A 91 -4.69 -9.39 5.93
C ASP A 91 -5.17 -8.48 4.77
N GLN A 92 -4.36 -8.38 3.71
CA GLN A 92 -4.53 -7.43 2.60
C GLN A 92 -5.40 -7.94 1.42
N TRP A 93 -6.05 -9.10 1.52
CA TRP A 93 -6.89 -9.66 0.43
C TRP A 93 -8.24 -8.95 0.20
N LYS A 94 -8.39 -7.73 0.73
CA LYS A 94 -9.46 -6.80 0.37
C LYS A 94 -8.86 -5.50 -0.16
N SER A 95 -8.12 -5.58 -1.27
CA SER A 95 -8.47 -4.63 -2.33
C SER A 95 -9.54 -5.31 -3.15
N ASP A 96 -10.77 -5.28 -2.65
CA ASP A 96 -11.86 -5.02 -3.58
C ASP A 96 -11.39 -3.72 -4.24
N VAL A 97 -10.90 -3.79 -5.48
CA VAL A 97 -10.90 -2.60 -6.31
C VAL A 97 -12.36 -2.22 -6.26
N LEU A 98 -12.68 -1.18 -5.47
CA LEU A 98 -14.02 -0.63 -5.37
C LEU A 98 -14.29 -0.04 -6.75
N SER A 99 -14.63 -0.90 -7.71
CA SER A 99 -15.21 -0.49 -8.96
C SER A 99 -16.58 0.01 -8.59
N ASP A 100 -16.72 1.33 -8.61
CA ASP A 100 -18.03 1.94 -8.61
C ASP A 100 -18.66 1.60 -9.97
N ASP A 101 -19.34 0.45 -10.01
CA ASP A 101 -20.15 0.02 -11.15
C ASP A 101 -21.53 0.69 -11.12
N SER A 102 -21.72 1.76 -10.33
CA SER A 102 -22.94 2.55 -10.39
C SER A 102 -23.04 3.29 -11.73
N ASP A 103 -24.25 3.34 -12.27
CA ASP A 103 -24.52 4.13 -13.46
C ASP A 103 -24.31 5.61 -13.15
N PHE A 104 -23.29 6.22 -13.76
CA PHE A 104 -23.06 7.65 -13.64
C PHE A 104 -24.05 8.42 -14.55
N HIS A 105 -25.02 9.09 -13.93
CA HIS A 105 -25.92 10.00 -14.63
C HIS A 105 -25.35 11.42 -14.70
N PHE A 106 -24.81 11.79 -15.86
CA PHE A 106 -24.43 13.18 -16.14
C PHE A 106 -25.67 14.07 -16.22
N THR A 107 -25.75 15.07 -15.35
CA THR A 107 -26.79 16.11 -15.41
C THR A 107 -26.13 17.41 -15.88
N PRO A 108 -26.40 17.86 -17.12
CA PRO A 108 -25.88 19.14 -17.63
C PRO A 108 -26.22 20.30 -16.71
N MET A 109 -25.25 21.18 -16.47
CA MET A 109 -25.41 22.39 -15.67
C MET A 109 -24.69 23.55 -16.34
N ASP A 110 -25.27 24.75 -16.27
CA ASP A 110 -24.64 25.95 -16.83
C ASP A 110 -23.28 26.25 -16.17
N GLY A 111 -22.37 26.77 -16.98
CA GLY A 111 -21.07 27.29 -16.53
C GLY A 111 -19.90 26.31 -16.62
N LEU A 112 -18.83 26.64 -15.90
CA LEU A 112 -17.55 25.92 -15.93
C LEU A 112 -17.30 25.17 -14.62
N GLY A 113 -16.61 24.04 -14.73
CA GLY A 113 -16.13 23.24 -13.60
C GLY A 113 -14.64 23.00 -13.71
N VAL A 114 -14.01 22.60 -12.61
CA VAL A 114 -12.61 22.17 -12.61
C VAL A 114 -12.53 20.78 -11.98
N ALA A 115 -11.91 19.84 -12.70
CA ALA A 115 -11.52 18.55 -12.15
C ALA A 115 -10.04 18.61 -11.77
N ILE A 116 -9.71 18.24 -10.53
CA ILE A 116 -8.34 18.31 -10.00
C ILE A 116 -7.89 16.92 -9.60
N ASP A 117 -6.79 16.45 -10.20
CA ASP A 117 -6.04 15.28 -9.77
C ASP A 117 -4.83 15.72 -8.92
N LEU A 118 -4.87 15.33 -7.65
CA LEU A 118 -3.84 15.64 -6.65
C LEU A 118 -2.90 14.43 -6.49
N GLY A 119 -1.96 14.31 -7.42
CA GLY A 119 -0.90 13.32 -7.34
C GLY A 119 0.20 13.70 -6.35
N THR A 120 1.02 12.72 -5.95
CA THR A 120 2.18 12.97 -5.08
C THR A 120 3.21 13.86 -5.75
N THR A 121 3.44 13.67 -7.05
CA THR A 121 4.43 14.42 -7.84
C THR A 121 3.79 15.53 -8.66
N THR A 122 2.58 15.30 -9.16
CA THR A 122 1.93 16.14 -10.16
C THR A 122 0.54 16.54 -9.69
N LEU A 123 0.22 17.82 -9.82
CA LEU A 123 -1.14 18.34 -9.80
C LEU A 123 -1.60 18.48 -11.26
N ALA A 124 -2.77 17.97 -11.60
CA ALA A 124 -3.39 18.23 -12.89
C ALA A 124 -4.77 18.86 -12.66
N ALA A 125 -5.08 19.92 -13.40
CA ALA A 125 -6.38 20.56 -13.39
C ALA A 125 -6.95 20.59 -14.80
N GLN A 126 -8.22 20.20 -14.95
CA GLN A 126 -8.95 20.26 -16.19
C GLN A 126 -10.10 21.25 -16.04
N LEU A 127 -10.17 22.26 -16.90
CA LEU A 127 -11.33 23.12 -17.02
C LEU A 127 -12.38 22.40 -17.87
N VAL A 128 -13.60 22.24 -17.35
CA VAL A 128 -14.66 21.44 -17.97
C VAL A 128 -15.88 22.32 -18.22
N ASN A 129 -16.46 22.24 -19.42
CA ASN A 129 -17.78 22.76 -19.70
C ASN A 129 -18.82 21.85 -19.04
N ARG A 130 -19.62 22.37 -18.11
CA ARG A 130 -20.58 21.56 -17.33
C ARG A 130 -21.88 21.27 -18.06
N GLU A 131 -22.14 21.92 -19.19
CA GLU A 131 -23.28 21.63 -20.05
C GLU A 131 -22.99 20.43 -20.95
N THR A 132 -21.77 20.35 -21.49
CA THR A 132 -21.38 19.35 -22.50
C THR A 132 -20.49 18.23 -21.96
N GLY A 133 -19.81 18.47 -20.82
CA GLY A 133 -18.76 17.59 -20.30
C GLY A 133 -17.41 17.74 -21.01
N GLU A 134 -17.28 18.69 -21.94
CA GLU A 134 -16.05 18.89 -22.71
C GLU A 134 -14.92 19.47 -21.85
N VAL A 135 -13.71 18.93 -21.99
CA VAL A 135 -12.50 19.51 -21.39
C VAL A 135 -12.00 20.65 -22.26
N LEU A 136 -12.09 21.87 -21.74
CA LEU A 136 -11.71 23.11 -22.43
C LEU A 136 -10.22 23.44 -22.30
N ALA A 137 -9.59 23.07 -21.19
CA ALA A 137 -8.17 23.30 -20.95
C ALA A 137 -7.62 22.29 -19.94
N VAL A 138 -6.32 22.03 -20.01
CA VAL A 138 -5.59 21.18 -19.07
C VAL A 138 -4.32 21.91 -18.65
N GLU A 139 -4.10 22.01 -17.34
CA GLU A 139 -2.87 22.58 -16.76
C GLU A 139 -2.26 21.59 -15.77
N THR A 140 -0.93 21.54 -15.71
CA THR A 140 -0.21 20.67 -14.79
C THR A 140 0.88 21.42 -14.05
N ALA A 141 1.09 21.08 -12.78
CA ALA A 141 2.16 21.62 -11.96
C ALA A 141 2.81 20.53 -11.11
N ILE A 142 4.04 20.78 -10.67
CA ILE A 142 4.67 19.93 -9.65
C ILE A 142 3.93 20.16 -8.32
N ASN A 143 3.58 19.08 -7.62
CA ASN A 143 2.98 19.18 -6.29
C ASN A 143 3.98 19.87 -5.33
N PRO A 144 3.67 21.10 -4.84
CA PRO A 144 4.62 21.85 -4.04
C PRO A 144 4.97 21.18 -2.70
N GLN A 145 4.13 20.24 -2.23
CA GLN A 145 4.42 19.42 -1.05
C GLN A 145 5.63 18.49 -1.24
N ALA A 146 6.16 18.33 -2.46
CA ALA A 146 7.39 17.58 -2.73
C ALA A 146 8.59 18.09 -1.91
N ARG A 147 8.59 19.36 -1.48
CA ARG A 147 9.61 19.90 -0.57
C ARG A 147 9.68 19.23 0.81
N PHE A 148 8.62 18.54 1.21
CA PHE A 148 8.51 17.84 2.49
C PHE A 148 8.72 16.33 2.37
N GLY A 149 9.01 15.82 1.16
CA GLY A 149 9.22 14.40 0.91
C GLY A 149 8.79 14.00 -0.50
N GLY A 150 9.59 13.12 -1.12
CA GLY A 150 9.30 12.55 -2.45
C GLY A 150 8.19 11.49 -2.45
N ASP A 151 7.83 10.97 -1.28
CA ASP A 151 6.81 9.94 -1.09
C ASP A 151 5.83 10.30 0.03
N ILE A 152 4.68 9.61 0.06
CA ILE A 152 3.60 9.84 1.02
C ILE A 152 4.06 9.58 2.46
N MET A 153 4.89 8.57 2.71
CA MET A 153 5.31 8.21 4.07
C MET A 153 6.17 9.30 4.69
N THR A 154 7.11 9.84 3.93
CA THR A 154 7.94 10.98 4.37
C THR A 154 7.09 12.22 4.65
N ARG A 155 6.02 12.43 3.86
CA ARG A 155 5.06 13.53 4.07
C ARG A 155 4.20 13.34 5.32
N ILE A 156 3.74 12.11 5.60
CA ILE A 156 3.01 11.79 6.83
C ILE A 156 3.89 12.03 8.06
N ASP A 157 5.14 11.55 8.04
CA ASP A 157 6.09 11.78 9.12
C ASP A 157 6.30 13.29 9.34
N THR A 158 6.50 14.04 8.26
CA THR A 158 6.68 15.49 8.33
C THR A 158 5.45 16.20 8.88
N ALA A 159 4.25 15.87 8.38
CA ALA A 159 2.98 16.45 8.81
C ALA A 159 2.65 16.15 10.29
N SER A 160 3.12 15.01 10.82
CA SER A 160 2.95 14.66 12.24
C SER A 160 3.72 15.56 13.21
N ARG A 161 4.67 16.36 12.70
CA ARG A 161 5.43 17.34 13.48
C ARG A 161 4.63 18.64 13.62
N LEU A 162 4.77 19.30 14.78
CA LEU A 162 4.07 20.56 15.10
C LEU A 162 4.12 21.57 13.94
N LYS A 163 2.95 22.09 13.56
CA LYS A 163 2.72 23.12 12.52
C LYS A 163 3.02 22.73 11.08
N LYS A 164 3.58 21.54 10.81
CA LYS A 164 3.91 21.13 9.44
C LYS A 164 2.70 20.70 8.62
N GLN A 165 1.66 20.17 9.26
CA GLN A 165 0.39 19.88 8.58
C GLN A 165 -0.25 21.14 7.97
N GLU A 166 -0.37 22.23 8.74
CA GLU A 166 -0.95 23.49 8.26
C GLU A 166 -0.12 24.10 7.12
N GLU A 167 1.21 24.11 7.27
CA GLU A 167 2.14 24.60 6.24
C GLU A 167 1.99 23.80 4.93
N MET A 168 1.79 22.48 5.02
CA MET A 168 1.57 21.63 3.85
C MET A 168 0.20 21.82 3.19
N GLN A 169 -0.84 22.11 3.98
CA GLN A 169 -2.19 22.38 3.47
C GLN A 169 -2.25 23.71 2.71
N GLN A 170 -1.48 24.73 3.11
CA GLN A 170 -1.45 26.03 2.44
C GLN A 170 -0.75 26.03 1.06
N LEU A 171 -0.12 24.92 0.69
CA LEU A 171 0.60 24.78 -0.58
C LEU A 171 -0.27 24.31 -1.75
N ILE A 172 -1.52 23.92 -1.48
CA ILE A 172 -2.47 23.38 -2.46
C ILE A 172 -3.83 24.02 -2.30
#